data_AF-A0A7K4F9L4-F1
#
_entry.id   AF-A0A7K4F9L4-F1
#
_cell.length_a   1.000
_cell.length_b   1.000
_cell.length_c   1.000
_cell.angle_alpha   90.00
_cell.angle_beta   90.00
_cell.angle_gamma   90.00
#
_symmetry.space_group_name_H-M   'P 1'
#
loop_
_entity.id
_entity.type
_entity.pdbx_description
1 polymer ?
#
loop_
_entity_poly.entity_id
_entity_poly.type
_entity_poly.pdbx_seq_one_letter_code
_entity_poly.pdbx_strand_id
1 'polypeptide(L)'
;LRSYSGFNSVPEKLQQLVPKVISRNEALQLYKIVPKVDDAVEIANRIRRYSPPAKKRYFEALALDPTAPHATIRRMANHFKEKQNIRIKLTKQQSKFFSKAATESSTEPNELATKIISQWLSRKGYK
;
A
#
# COMPACT_ATOMS: atom_id res chain seq x y z
N LEU A 1 -12.73 26.30 -7.64
CA LEU A 1 -11.53 27.06 -7.19
C LEU A 1 -10.47 26.06 -6.71
N ARG A 2 -9.41 25.85 -7.50
CA ARG A 2 -8.34 24.89 -7.22
C ARG A 2 -7.43 25.45 -6.12
N SER A 3 -7.50 24.89 -4.91
CA SER A 3 -6.71 25.33 -3.75
C SER A 3 -5.23 24.95 -3.90
N TYR A 4 -4.45 25.80 -4.58
CA TYR A 4 -2.99 25.81 -4.49
C TYR A 4 -2.53 26.54 -3.22
N SER A 5 -3.11 26.18 -2.08
CA SER A 5 -2.54 26.52 -0.77
C SER A 5 -1.35 25.58 -0.58
N GLY A 6 -0.20 25.99 -1.12
CA GLY A 6 1.04 25.23 -1.06
C GLY A 6 1.46 24.91 0.37
N PHE A 7 2.57 24.18 0.50
CA PHE A 7 3.22 23.78 1.76
C PHE A 7 3.26 24.86 2.87
N ASN A 8 3.23 26.14 2.51
CA ASN A 8 3.14 27.26 3.46
C ASN A 8 1.86 27.25 4.32
N SER A 9 0.82 26.50 3.92
CA SER A 9 -0.40 26.28 4.71
C SER A 9 -0.25 25.21 5.78
N VAL A 10 0.84 24.44 5.75
CA VAL A 10 1.15 23.45 6.76
C VAL A 10 1.69 24.17 8.01
N PRO A 11 1.28 23.80 9.23
CA PRO A 11 1.82 24.41 10.45
C PRO A 11 3.34 24.26 10.56
N GLU A 12 4.00 25.27 11.10
CA GLU A 12 5.47 25.37 11.16
C GLU A 12 6.13 24.14 11.81
N LYS A 13 5.55 23.63 12.90
CA LYS A 13 6.01 22.39 13.57
C LYS A 13 6.13 21.21 12.61
N LEU A 14 5.18 21.05 11.68
CA LEU A 14 5.20 19.97 10.70
C LEU A 14 6.11 20.32 9.51
N GLN A 15 6.25 21.60 9.16
CA GLN A 15 7.22 22.04 8.15
C GLN A 15 8.67 21.75 8.57
N GLN A 16 9.01 21.92 9.86
CA GLN A 16 10.34 21.65 10.41
C GLN A 16 10.79 20.18 10.28
N LEU A 17 9.83 19.25 10.11
CA LEU A 17 10.12 17.84 9.86
C LEU A 17 10.54 17.55 8.42
N VAL A 18 10.35 18.49 7.50
CA VAL A 18 10.76 18.38 6.10
C VAL A 18 12.16 18.97 5.91
N PRO A 19 13.06 18.32 5.14
CA PRO A 19 12.92 17.00 4.50
C PRO A 19 13.39 15.83 5.39
N LYS A 20 13.82 16.09 6.63
CA LYS A 20 14.57 15.14 7.47
C LYS A 20 13.77 13.89 7.86
N VAL A 21 12.47 14.02 8.10
CA VAL A 21 11.60 12.95 8.62
C VAL A 21 10.57 12.52 7.57
N ILE A 22 9.99 13.51 6.89
CA ILE A 22 8.97 13.33 5.86
C ILE A 22 9.23 14.26 4.68
N SER A 23 8.72 13.89 3.50
CA SER A 23 8.78 14.77 2.33
C SER A 23 7.75 15.90 2.41
N ARG A 24 7.92 16.94 1.60
CA ARG A 24 6.96 18.05 1.45
C ARG A 24 5.54 17.56 1.15
N ASN A 25 5.42 16.57 0.26
CA ASN A 25 4.14 16.00 -0.13
C ASN A 25 3.53 15.16 1.00
N GLU A 26 4.35 14.42 1.74
CA GLU A 26 3.91 13.65 2.92
C GLU A 26 3.38 14.58 4.01
N ALA A 27 4.02 15.73 4.25
CA ALA A 27 3.55 16.71 5.22
C ALA A 27 2.20 17.32 4.84
N LEU A 28 2.03 17.68 3.57
CA LEU A 28 0.74 18.18 3.04
C LEU A 28 -0.37 17.12 3.15
N GLN A 29 -0.06 15.88 2.76
CA GLN A 29 -1.02 14.78 2.82
C GLN A 29 -1.40 14.46 4.27
N LEU A 30 -0.43 14.45 5.18
CA LEU A 30 -0.67 14.18 6.59
C LEU A 30 -1.53 15.26 7.25
N TYR A 31 -1.23 16.54 7.02
CA TYR A 31 -2.02 17.64 7.55
C TYR A 31 -3.45 17.68 6.99
N LYS A 32 -3.62 17.25 5.72
CA LYS A 32 -4.94 17.12 5.10
C LYS A 32 -5.79 16.02 5.77
N ILE A 33 -5.18 14.90 6.16
CA ILE A 33 -5.88 13.76 6.77
C ILE A 33 -6.08 13.99 8.27
N VAL A 34 -5.07 14.51 8.96
CA VAL A 34 -5.06 14.79 10.41
C VAL A 34 -4.71 16.27 10.62
N PRO A 35 -5.71 17.18 10.69
CA PRO A 35 -5.48 18.61 10.86
C PRO A 35 -4.91 18.98 12.24
N LYS A 36 -4.98 18.08 13.22
CA LYS A 36 -4.40 18.30 14.55
C LYS A 36 -2.87 18.17 14.48
N VAL A 37 -2.19 19.30 14.72
CA VAL A 37 -0.75 19.45 14.47
C VAL A 37 0.09 18.46 15.28
N ASP A 38 -0.19 18.33 16.58
CA ASP A 38 0.61 17.47 17.45
C ASP A 38 0.45 15.99 17.09
N ASP A 39 -0.76 15.56 16.71
CA ASP A 39 -1.03 14.19 16.26
C ASP A 39 -0.33 13.90 14.91
N ALA A 40 -0.36 14.86 13.99
CA ALA A 40 0.36 14.77 12.71
C ALA A 40 1.88 14.66 12.94
N VAL A 41 2.44 15.46 13.85
CA VAL A 41 3.87 15.38 14.22
C VAL A 41 4.21 14.02 14.82
N GLU A 42 3.37 13.49 15.70
CA GLU A 42 3.56 12.17 16.30
C GLU A 42 3.54 11.06 15.24
N ILE A 43 2.57 11.08 14.32
CA ILE A 43 2.47 10.12 13.22
C ILE A 43 3.72 10.21 12.33
N ALA A 44 4.15 11.41 11.95
CA ALA A 44 5.34 11.63 11.12
C ALA A 44 6.59 10.99 11.73
N ASN A 45 6.77 11.16 13.04
CA ASN A 45 7.89 10.55 13.77
C ASN A 45 7.80 9.01 13.81
N ARG A 46 6.59 8.45 14.00
CA ARG A 46 6.38 6.99 14.01
C ARG A 46 6.68 6.34 12.66
N ILE A 47 6.32 6.99 11.55
CA ILE A 47 6.51 6.44 10.20
C ILE A 47 7.86 6.81 9.57
N ARG A 48 8.74 7.54 10.28
CA ARG A 48 10.05 7.99 9.77
C ARG A 48 10.87 6.85 9.15
N ARG A 49 10.85 5.67 9.79
CA ARG A 49 11.63 4.49 9.38
C ARG A 49 10.94 3.65 8.30
N TYR A 50 9.73 4.01 7.88
CA TYR A 50 8.98 3.21 6.91
C TYR A 50 9.54 3.45 5.51
N SER A 51 9.59 2.39 4.71
CA SER A 51 9.93 2.51 3.29
C SER A 51 8.84 3.31 2.55
N PRO A 52 9.15 3.96 1.42
CA PRO A 52 8.16 4.73 0.66
C PRO A 52 6.88 3.94 0.32
N PRO A 53 6.93 2.66 -0.10
CA PRO A 53 5.73 1.85 -0.32
C PRO A 53 4.95 1.53 0.96
N ALA A 54 5.60 1.48 2.11
CA ALA A 54 4.93 1.28 3.41
C ALA A 54 4.26 2.57 3.88
N LYS A 55 4.91 3.73 3.72
CA LYS A 55 4.30 5.04 3.98
C LYS A 55 3.06 5.26 3.13
N LYS A 56 3.12 4.94 1.82
CA LYS A 56 1.96 5.06 0.92
C LYS A 56 0.73 4.28 1.45
N ARG A 57 0.91 3.00 1.76
CA ARG A 57 -0.15 2.15 2.33
C ARG A 57 -0.64 2.64 3.69
N TYR A 58 0.26 3.18 4.50
CA TYR A 58 -0.08 3.78 5.78
C TYR A 58 -0.98 5.01 5.58
N PHE A 59 -0.66 5.91 4.65
CA PHE A 59 -1.50 7.07 4.34
C PHE A 59 -2.86 6.67 3.75
N GLU A 60 -2.90 5.63 2.90
CA GLU A 60 -4.17 5.08 2.39
C GLU A 60 -5.04 4.56 3.55
N ALA A 61 -4.45 3.82 4.50
CA ALA A 61 -5.18 3.33 5.67
C ALA A 61 -5.62 4.46 6.61
N LEU A 62 -4.75 5.45 6.84
CA LEU A 62 -5.05 6.61 7.67
C LEU A 62 -6.17 7.48 7.08
N ALA A 63 -6.27 7.57 5.75
CA ALA A 63 -7.33 8.31 5.08
C ALA A 63 -8.71 7.66 5.25
N LEU A 64 -8.77 6.34 5.50
CA LEU A 64 -10.04 5.64 5.75
C LEU A 64 -10.55 5.84 7.17
N ASP A 65 -9.65 5.83 8.14
CA ASP A 65 -9.98 6.14 9.54
C ASP A 65 -8.88 7.01 10.16
N PRO A 66 -9.00 8.35 10.10
CA PRO A 66 -8.01 9.26 10.64
C PRO A 66 -7.91 9.24 12.17
N THR A 67 -8.92 8.70 12.85
CA THR A 67 -9.04 8.70 14.32
C THR A 67 -8.53 7.42 14.96
N ALA A 68 -8.35 6.36 14.17
CA ALA A 68 -7.91 5.08 14.67
C ALA A 68 -6.49 5.15 15.28
N PRO A 69 -6.22 4.37 16.34
CA PRO A 69 -4.89 4.26 16.90
C PRO A 69 -3.85 3.80 15.87
N HIS A 70 -2.60 4.27 15.99
CA HIS A 70 -1.51 3.93 15.07
C HIS A 70 -1.35 2.42 14.83
N ALA A 71 -1.55 1.59 15.86
CA ALA A 71 -1.47 0.14 15.74
C ALA A 71 -2.54 -0.43 14.78
N THR A 72 -3.75 0.13 14.81
CA THR A 72 -4.87 -0.24 13.93
C THR A 72 -4.57 0.18 12.49
N ILE A 73 -4.13 1.42 12.29
CA ILE A 73 -3.73 1.92 10.95
C ILE A 73 -2.62 1.06 10.36
N ARG A 74 -1.62 0.69 11.16
CA ARG A 74 -0.53 -0.19 10.74
C ARG A 74 -1.03 -1.57 10.32
N ARG A 75 -2.00 -2.16 11.03
CA ARG A 75 -2.62 -3.43 10.64
C ARG A 75 -3.37 -3.29 9.31
N MET A 76 -4.20 -2.26 9.15
CA MET A 76 -4.90 -1.97 7.88
C MET A 76 -3.92 -1.77 6.71
N ALA A 77 -2.87 -1.00 6.90
CA ALA A 77 -1.83 -0.78 5.89
C ALA A 77 -1.07 -2.07 5.51
N ASN A 78 -0.98 -3.02 6.44
CA ASN A 78 -0.44 -4.35 6.16
C ASN A 78 -1.41 -5.22 5.38
N HIS A 79 -2.72 -5.12 5.60
CA HIS A 79 -3.70 -5.74 4.70
C HIS A 79 -3.59 -5.20 3.28
N PHE A 80 -3.33 -3.91 3.10
CA PHE A 80 -3.05 -3.36 1.75
C PHE A 80 -1.74 -3.87 1.13
N LYS A 81 -0.85 -4.50 1.92
CA LYS A 81 0.31 -5.22 1.37
C LYS A 81 -0.11 -6.45 0.59
N GLU A 82 -1.21 -7.08 0.99
CA GLU A 82 -1.72 -8.33 0.44
C GLU A 82 -2.27 -8.02 -0.96
N LYS A 83 -1.36 -7.98 -1.93
CA LYS A 83 -1.71 -7.74 -3.32
C LYS A 83 -2.58 -8.89 -3.80
N GLN A 84 -3.87 -8.62 -3.96
CA GLN A 84 -4.81 -9.56 -4.57
C GLN A 84 -4.47 -9.80 -6.05
N ASN A 85 -3.89 -8.79 -6.73
CA ASN A 85 -3.56 -8.86 -8.15
C ASN A 85 -2.04 -8.88 -8.38
N ILE A 86 -1.51 -10.06 -8.73
CA ILE A 86 -0.10 -10.27 -9.07
C ILE A 86 0.01 -10.53 -10.58
N ARG A 87 0.81 -9.71 -11.29
CA ARG A 87 1.14 -9.96 -12.70
C ARG A 87 2.44 -10.77 -12.77
N ILE A 88 2.36 -11.95 -13.39
CA ILE A 88 3.51 -12.82 -13.62
C ILE A 88 3.89 -12.72 -15.09
N LYS A 89 5.14 -12.36 -15.39
CA LYS A 89 5.64 -12.33 -16.75
C LYS A 89 6.26 -13.70 -17.07
N LEU A 90 5.58 -14.47 -17.91
CA LEU A 90 6.09 -15.75 -18.41
C LEU A 90 6.96 -15.54 -19.64
N THR A 91 7.91 -16.46 -19.89
CA THR A 91 8.60 -16.50 -21.19
C THR A 91 7.63 -16.94 -22.29
N LYS A 92 7.96 -16.67 -23.56
CA LYS A 92 7.11 -17.05 -24.71
C LYS A 92 6.80 -18.55 -24.72
N GLN A 93 7.78 -19.39 -24.38
CA GLN A 93 7.62 -20.84 -24.34
C GLN A 93 6.74 -21.28 -23.16
N GLN A 94 6.96 -20.73 -21.96
CA GLN A 94 6.11 -20.99 -20.79
C GLN A 94 4.67 -20.57 -21.03
N SER A 95 4.44 -19.40 -21.65
CA SER A 95 3.10 -18.93 -21.99
C SER A 95 2.39 -19.88 -22.94
N LYS A 96 3.09 -20.40 -23.96
CA LYS A 96 2.51 -21.38 -24.89
C LYS A 96 2.11 -22.68 -24.20
N PHE A 97 3.01 -23.25 -23.38
CA PHE A 97 2.71 -24.47 -22.64
C PHE A 97 1.59 -24.27 -21.62
N PHE A 98 1.57 -23.12 -20.97
CA PHE A 98 0.53 -22.77 -20.00
C PHE A 98 -0.84 -22.63 -20.67
N SER A 99 -0.92 -21.94 -21.81
CA SER A 99 -2.15 -21.87 -22.61
C SER A 99 -2.60 -23.25 -23.09
N LYS A 100 -1.66 -24.11 -23.53
CA LYS A 100 -1.98 -25.47 -23.95
C LYS A 100 -2.57 -26.29 -22.79
N ALA A 101 -1.96 -26.22 -21.61
CA ALA A 101 -2.44 -26.91 -20.41
C ALA A 101 -3.83 -26.39 -19.96
N ALA A 102 -4.09 -25.10 -20.13
CA ALA A 102 -5.40 -24.50 -19.87
C ALA A 102 -6.47 -25.04 -20.83
N THR A 103 -6.15 -25.11 -22.13
CA THR A 103 -7.04 -25.71 -23.14
C THR A 103 -7.29 -27.20 -22.89
N GLU A 104 -6.25 -27.99 -22.60
CA GLU A 104 -6.37 -29.43 -22.29
C GLU A 104 -7.24 -29.68 -21.04
N SER A 105 -7.27 -28.73 -20.11
CA SER A 105 -8.11 -28.79 -18.91
C SER A 105 -9.44 -28.06 -19.03
N SER A 106 -9.79 -27.54 -20.22
CA SER A 106 -11.02 -26.76 -20.48
C SER A 106 -11.22 -25.59 -19.50
N THR A 107 -10.13 -24.93 -19.10
CA THR A 107 -10.17 -23.77 -18.19
C THR A 107 -9.48 -22.57 -18.81
N GLU A 108 -9.88 -21.37 -18.38
CA GLU A 108 -9.18 -20.15 -18.76
C GLU A 108 -7.79 -20.09 -18.10
N PRO A 109 -6.75 -19.53 -18.76
CA PRO A 109 -5.40 -19.46 -18.19
C PRO A 109 -5.34 -18.81 -16.79
N ASN A 110 -6.17 -17.79 -16.53
CA ASN A 110 -6.23 -17.15 -15.22
C ASN A 110 -6.82 -18.06 -14.12
N GLU A 111 -7.83 -18.86 -14.48
CA GLU A 111 -8.45 -19.82 -13.55
C GLU A 111 -7.50 -20.96 -13.24
N LEU A 112 -6.82 -21.48 -14.26
CA LEU A 112 -5.77 -22.50 -14.08
C LEU A 112 -4.65 -21.98 -13.18
N ALA A 113 -4.21 -20.73 -13.38
CA ALA A 113 -3.18 -20.11 -12.55
C ALA A 113 -3.62 -20.04 -11.08
N THR A 114 -4.87 -19.62 -10.85
CA THR A 114 -5.46 -19.53 -9.51
C THR A 114 -5.50 -20.90 -8.85
N LYS A 115 -5.98 -21.92 -9.56
CA LYS A 115 -6.04 -23.30 -9.07
C LYS A 115 -4.67 -23.84 -8.68
N ILE A 116 -3.65 -23.62 -9.52
CA ILE A 116 -2.27 -24.05 -9.26
C ILE A 116 -1.73 -23.36 -8.00
N ILE A 117 -1.91 -22.04 -7.89
CA ILE A 117 -1.44 -21.26 -6.75
C ILE A 117 -2.14 -21.71 -5.46
N SER A 118 -3.47 -21.84 -5.46
CA SER A 118 -4.24 -22.31 -4.32
C SER A 118 -3.80 -23.70 -3.88
N GLN A 119 -3.67 -24.64 -4.82
CA GLN A 119 -3.24 -26.00 -4.51
C GLN A 119 -1.81 -26.04 -3.92
N TRP A 120 -0.90 -25.23 -4.46
CA TRP A 120 0.46 -25.13 -3.94
C TRP A 120 0.49 -24.54 -2.52
N LEU A 121 -0.28 -23.49 -2.25
CA LEU A 121 -0.40 -22.87 -0.93
C LEU A 121 -0.97 -23.83 0.11
N SER A 122 -2.05 -24.55 -0.23
CA SER A 122 -2.66 -25.53 0.66
C SER A 122 -1.69 -26.65 1.04
N ARG A 123 -0.87 -27.13 0.10
CA ARG A 123 0.18 -28.14 0.36
C ARG A 123 1.27 -27.63 1.30
N LYS A 124 1.50 -26.31 1.34
CA LYS A 124 2.48 -25.68 2.23
C LYS A 124 1.91 -25.32 3.60
N GLY A 125 0.62 -25.61 3.85
CA GLY A 125 -0.03 -25.32 5.12
C GLY A 125 -0.54 -23.87 5.24
N TYR A 126 -0.47 -23.09 4.17
CA TYR A 126 -1.14 -21.80 4.09
C TYR A 126 -2.60 -22.08 3.68
N LYS A 127 -3.50 -22.06 4.66
CA LYS A 127 -4.95 -22.18 4.47
C LYS A 127 -5.59 -20.80 4.45
#